data_AF-A0A373D2M8-F1
#
_entry.id   AF-A0A373D2M8-F1
#
_cell.length_a   1.000
_cell.length_b   1.000
_cell.length_c   1.000
_cell.angle_alpha   90.00
_cell.angle_beta   90.00
_cell.angle_gamma   90.00
#
_symmetry.space_group_name_H-M   'P 1'
#
loop_
_entity.id
_entity.type
_entity.pdbx_description
1 polymer ?
#
loop_
_entity_poly.entity_id
_entity_poly.type
_entity_poly.pdbx_seq_one_letter_code
_entity_poly.pdbx_strand_id
1 'polypeptide(L)'
;MMIRRMTAWEKLIPSVHQKRIGGRIANEILMMFRTGKKFSREVSIYDPIGADKDGETVSLLDVLEATDREVLETVIIKQDVRCLYEAYRENLTDMERTVIRMRYGLFGTKEHTQREIAEKLGISRSYVSRIEKRAVGHMREAFYEPAGKDL
;
A
#
# COMPACT_ATOMS: atom_id res chain seq x y z
N MET A 1 -6.79 0.75 88.93
CA MET A 1 -6.55 0.11 87.60
C MET A 1 -7.85 0.07 86.84
N MET A 2 -8.00 0.85 85.76
CA MET A 2 -9.22 0.84 84.93
C MET A 2 -8.94 0.03 83.66
N ILE A 3 -9.43 -1.21 83.64
CA ILE A 3 -9.38 -2.07 82.44
C ILE A 3 -10.55 -1.64 81.55
N ARG A 4 -10.25 -0.95 80.46
CA ARG A 4 -11.26 -0.56 79.46
C ARG A 4 -11.63 -1.82 78.66
N ARG A 5 -12.89 -2.28 78.76
CA ARG A 5 -13.43 -3.35 77.90
C ARG A 5 -13.67 -2.79 76.50
N MET A 6 -12.94 -3.32 75.51
CA MET A 6 -13.18 -3.04 74.09
C MET A 6 -14.57 -3.53 73.66
N THR A 7 -15.26 -2.74 72.85
CA THR A 7 -16.60 -3.06 72.36
C THR A 7 -16.55 -3.96 71.12
N ALA A 8 -17.60 -4.76 70.88
CA ALA A 8 -17.67 -5.70 69.75
C ALA A 8 -17.43 -5.03 68.37
N TRP A 9 -17.73 -3.74 68.26
CA TRP A 9 -17.51 -2.93 67.06
C TRP A 9 -16.04 -2.65 66.75
N GLU A 10 -15.17 -2.59 67.76
CA GLU A 10 -13.72 -2.39 67.56
C GLU A 10 -13.04 -3.62 66.95
N LYS A 11 -13.63 -4.82 67.08
CA LYS A 11 -13.15 -6.06 66.46
C LYS A 11 -13.51 -6.19 64.97
N LEU A 12 -14.47 -5.39 64.49
CA LEU A 12 -14.92 -5.36 63.10
C LEU A 12 -14.16 -4.35 62.24
N ILE A 13 -13.27 -3.54 62.83
CA ILE A 13 -12.45 -2.59 62.10
C ILE A 13 -11.36 -3.38 61.36
N PRO A 14 -11.35 -3.39 60.01
CA PRO A 14 -10.34 -4.13 59.27
C PRO A 14 -8.96 -3.61 59.65
N SER A 15 -8.01 -4.53 59.90
CA SER A 15 -6.65 -4.14 60.27
C SER A 15 -6.07 -3.19 59.22
N VAL A 16 -5.16 -2.31 59.63
CA VAL A 16 -4.47 -1.38 58.71
C VAL A 16 -3.84 -2.14 57.54
N HIS A 17 -3.34 -3.36 57.79
CA HIS A 17 -2.82 -4.26 56.77
C HIS A 17 -3.90 -4.72 55.78
N GLN A 18 -5.08 -5.10 56.25
CA GLN A 18 -6.19 -5.52 55.39
C GLN A 18 -6.73 -4.37 54.52
N LYS A 19 -6.82 -3.15 55.06
CA LYS A 19 -7.15 -1.94 54.28
C LYS A 19 -6.08 -1.63 53.23
N ARG A 20 -4.80 -1.83 53.58
CA ARG A 20 -3.66 -1.58 52.68
C ARG A 20 -3.54 -2.62 51.56
N ILE A 21 -3.89 -3.89 51.82
CA ILE A 21 -3.98 -4.94 50.80
C ILE A 21 -5.12 -4.64 49.83
N GLY A 22 -6.31 -4.31 50.34
CA GLY A 22 -7.46 -3.94 49.51
C GLY A 22 -7.16 -2.73 48.62
N GLY A 23 -6.46 -1.71 49.15
CA GLY A 23 -6.02 -0.55 48.37
C GLY A 23 -5.01 -0.90 47.27
N ARG A 24 -4.10 -1.86 47.50
CA ARG A 24 -3.14 -2.32 46.49
C ARG A 24 -3.83 -3.09 45.36
N ILE A 25 -4.73 -4.02 45.71
CA ILE A 25 -5.52 -4.78 44.73
C ILE A 25 -6.38 -3.84 43.88
N ALA A 26 -7.07 -2.89 44.51
CA ALA A 26 -7.88 -1.89 43.80
C ALA A 26 -7.02 -1.03 42.86
N ASN A 27 -5.81 -0.67 43.27
CA ASN A 27 -4.89 0.11 42.43
C ASN A 27 -4.37 -0.73 41.23
N GLU A 28 -4.05 -2.01 41.41
CA GLU A 28 -3.63 -2.89 40.31
C GLU A 28 -4.77 -3.09 39.29
N ILE A 29 -6.00 -3.33 39.76
CA ILE A 29 -7.19 -3.43 38.88
C ILE A 29 -7.41 -2.11 38.13
N LEU A 30 -7.30 -0.96 38.81
CA LEU A 30 -7.41 0.36 38.18
C LEU A 30 -6.33 0.57 37.10
N MET A 31 -5.09 0.13 37.36
CA MET A 31 -3.98 0.22 36.40
C MET A 31 -4.19 -0.72 35.21
N MET A 32 -4.78 -1.91 35.41
CA MET A 32 -5.19 -2.81 34.34
C MET A 32 -6.23 -2.15 33.44
N PHE A 33 -7.31 -1.57 34.00
CA PHE A 33 -8.34 -0.87 33.22
C PHE A 33 -7.79 0.38 32.51
N ARG A 34 -6.87 1.13 33.13
CA ARG A 34 -6.20 2.27 32.48
C ARG A 34 -5.36 1.85 31.28
N THR A 35 -4.65 0.74 31.39
CA THR A 35 -3.88 0.16 30.28
C THR A 35 -4.82 -0.35 29.19
N GLY A 36 -5.91 -1.02 29.57
CA GLY A 36 -6.94 -1.54 28.67
C GLY A 36 -7.74 -0.49 27.90
N LYS A 37 -7.84 0.76 28.39
CA LYS A 37 -8.49 1.87 27.65
C LYS A 37 -7.86 2.13 26.28
N LYS A 38 -6.58 1.79 26.08
CA LYS A 38 -5.93 1.92 24.76
C LYS A 38 -6.54 0.96 23.72
N PHE A 39 -7.00 -0.19 24.18
CA PHE A 39 -7.53 -1.28 23.35
C PHE A 39 -9.07 -1.36 23.41
N SER A 40 -9.75 -0.46 24.15
CA SER A 40 -11.20 -0.53 24.35
C SER A 40 -12.04 -0.24 23.10
N ARG A 41 -11.39 0.13 22.00
CA ARG A 41 -12.00 0.36 20.68
C ARG A 41 -11.52 -0.65 19.64
N GLU A 42 -10.73 -1.63 20.05
CA GLU A 42 -10.33 -2.72 19.17
C GLU A 42 -11.45 -3.74 19.10
N VAL A 43 -11.76 -4.16 17.88
CA VAL A 43 -12.73 -5.20 17.56
C VAL A 43 -11.98 -6.31 16.85
N SER A 44 -12.36 -7.56 17.09
CA SER A 44 -11.73 -8.67 16.38
C SER A 44 -12.22 -8.67 14.94
N ILE A 45 -11.32 -8.84 13.99
CA ILE A 45 -11.64 -8.92 12.56
C ILE A 45 -12.49 -10.15 12.21
N TYR A 46 -12.51 -11.16 13.08
CA TYR A 46 -13.34 -12.36 12.96
C TYR A 46 -14.72 -12.19 13.59
N ASP A 47 -14.99 -11.08 14.28
CA ASP A 47 -16.29 -10.86 14.91
C ASP A 47 -17.35 -10.65 13.82
N PRO A 48 -18.53 -11.30 13.93
CA PRO A 48 -19.60 -11.14 12.97
C PRO A 48 -20.16 -9.72 13.04
N ILE A 49 -20.24 -9.06 11.89
CA ILE A 49 -20.78 -7.70 11.75
C ILE A 49 -22.21 -7.67 11.21
N GLY A 50 -22.68 -8.78 10.64
CA GLY A 50 -24.02 -8.92 10.08
C GLY A 50 -24.26 -10.30 9.47
N ALA A 51 -25.39 -10.44 8.78
CA ALA A 51 -25.71 -11.64 8.00
C ALA A 51 -25.99 -11.25 6.55
N ASP A 52 -25.58 -12.08 5.60
CA ASP A 52 -25.94 -11.92 4.18
C ASP A 52 -27.42 -12.31 3.95
N LYS A 53 -27.92 -12.11 2.73
CA LYS A 53 -29.29 -12.41 2.30
C LYS A 53 -29.70 -13.86 2.52
N ASP A 54 -28.72 -14.77 2.54
CA ASP A 54 -28.92 -16.20 2.78
C ASP A 54 -28.78 -16.58 4.27
N GLY A 55 -28.51 -15.61 5.16
CA GLY A 55 -28.42 -15.82 6.62
C GLY A 55 -27.04 -16.21 7.15
N GLU A 56 -26.04 -16.34 6.27
CA GLU A 56 -24.66 -16.62 6.66
C GLU A 56 -24.01 -15.41 7.34
N THR A 57 -23.24 -15.65 8.40
CA THR A 57 -22.57 -14.58 9.17
C THR A 57 -21.42 -13.98 8.38
N VAL A 58 -21.44 -12.66 8.19
CA VAL A 58 -20.35 -11.90 7.56
C VAL A 58 -19.47 -11.32 8.66
N SER A 59 -18.17 -11.55 8.57
CA SER A 59 -17.16 -10.98 9.48
C SER A 59 -16.56 -9.68 8.91
N LEU A 60 -15.89 -8.90 9.75
CA LEU A 60 -15.21 -7.69 9.28
C LEU A 60 -14.12 -8.02 8.24
N LEU A 61 -13.44 -9.16 8.38
CA LEU A 61 -12.44 -9.65 7.44
C LEU A 61 -12.99 -9.78 6.01
N ASP A 62 -14.23 -10.21 5.85
CA ASP A 62 -14.86 -10.43 4.54
C ASP A 62 -15.16 -9.11 3.80
N VAL A 63 -15.19 -7.99 4.53
CA VAL A 63 -15.49 -6.64 4.00
C VAL A 63 -14.22 -5.80 3.83
N LEU A 64 -13.12 -6.16 4.48
CA LEU A 64 -11.85 -5.44 4.35
C LEU A 64 -11.30 -5.62 2.92
N GLU A 65 -11.39 -4.56 2.12
CA GLU A 65 -10.77 -4.48 0.81
C GLU A 65 -9.24 -4.56 0.95
N ALA A 66 -8.61 -5.50 0.24
CA ALA A 66 -7.15 -5.61 0.22
C ALA A 66 -6.54 -4.34 -0.38
N THR A 67 -5.76 -3.60 0.40
CA THR A 67 -5.07 -2.38 -0.04
C THR A 67 -3.92 -2.65 -1.00
N ASP A 68 -3.51 -3.91 -1.15
CA ASP A 68 -2.53 -4.32 -2.12
C ASP A 68 -3.18 -4.27 -3.50
N ARG A 69 -2.87 -3.22 -4.28
CA ARG A 69 -3.14 -3.24 -5.71
C ARG A 69 -2.72 -4.60 -6.26
N GLU A 70 -3.70 -5.26 -6.85
CA GLU A 70 -3.69 -6.67 -7.20
C GLU A 70 -2.35 -7.06 -7.79
N VAL A 71 -1.74 -8.12 -7.25
CA VAL A 71 -0.50 -8.73 -7.76
C VAL A 71 -0.54 -8.87 -9.30
N LEU A 72 -1.74 -9.12 -9.84
CA LEU A 72 -2.03 -9.18 -11.26
C LEU A 72 -1.70 -7.88 -12.02
N GLU A 73 -2.15 -6.71 -11.55
CA GLU A 73 -1.89 -5.41 -12.20
C GLU A 73 -0.37 -5.14 -12.26
N THR A 74 0.35 -5.45 -11.19
CA THR A 74 1.81 -5.30 -11.14
C THR A 74 2.50 -6.24 -12.14
N VAL A 75 2.02 -7.46 -12.30
CA VAL A 75 2.56 -8.43 -13.27
C VAL A 75 2.31 -7.95 -14.70
N ILE A 76 1.10 -7.48 -15.01
CA ILE A 76 0.73 -6.95 -16.33
C ILE A 76 1.64 -5.76 -16.70
N ILE A 77 1.78 -4.78 -15.79
CA ILE A 77 2.63 -3.61 -16.04
C ILE A 77 4.08 -4.02 -16.31
N LYS A 78 4.63 -4.97 -15.56
CA LYS A 78 5.99 -5.46 -15.78
C LYS A 78 6.15 -6.12 -17.15
N GLN A 79 5.16 -6.89 -17.58
CA GLN A 79 5.15 -7.52 -18.90
C GLN A 79 5.07 -6.47 -20.02
N ASP A 80 4.16 -5.50 -19.91
CA ASP A 80 4.00 -4.43 -20.89
C ASP A 80 5.28 -3.60 -21.05
N VAL A 81 5.92 -3.25 -19.93
CA VAL A 81 7.21 -2.54 -19.93
C VAL A 81 8.28 -3.35 -20.65
N ARG A 82 8.34 -4.68 -20.45
CA ARG A 82 9.28 -5.56 -21.16
C ARG A 82 9.02 -5.54 -22.66
N CYS A 83 7.78 -5.74 -23.10
CA CYS A 83 7.40 -5.72 -24.51
C CYS A 83 7.72 -4.37 -25.17
N LEU A 84 7.49 -3.25 -24.47
CA LEU A 84 7.85 -1.92 -24.96
C LEU A 84 9.36 -1.76 -25.19
N TYR A 85 10.20 -2.29 -24.30
CA TYR A 85 11.65 -2.24 -24.47
C TYR A 85 12.14 -3.15 -25.60
N GLU A 86 11.52 -4.31 -25.79
CA GLU A 86 11.81 -5.19 -26.94
C GLU A 86 11.44 -4.51 -28.25
N ALA A 87 10.23 -3.93 -28.35
CA ALA A 87 9.80 -3.17 -29.52
C ALA A 87 10.71 -1.96 -29.82
N TYR A 88 11.14 -1.24 -28.78
CA TYR A 88 12.11 -0.15 -28.92
C TYR A 88 13.45 -0.65 -29.50
N ARG A 89 13.89 -1.84 -29.08
CA ARG A 89 15.18 -2.42 -29.51
C ARG A 89 15.10 -3.01 -30.91
N GLU A 90 14.08 -3.79 -31.24
CA GLU A 90 14.08 -4.57 -32.48
C GLU A 90 13.38 -3.86 -33.66
N ASN A 91 12.42 -2.96 -33.40
CA ASN A 91 11.55 -2.39 -34.45
C ASN A 91 11.85 -0.93 -34.81
N LEU A 92 12.80 -0.29 -34.12
CA LEU A 92 13.20 1.08 -34.41
C LEU A 92 14.57 1.16 -35.07
N THR A 93 14.69 2.07 -36.04
CA THR A 93 15.99 2.49 -36.58
C THR A 93 16.79 3.30 -35.54
N ASP A 94 18.10 3.46 -35.73
CA ASP A 94 18.92 4.24 -34.80
C ASP A 94 18.47 5.70 -34.65
N MET A 95 17.98 6.30 -35.74
CA MET A 95 17.42 7.65 -35.71
C MET A 95 16.13 7.71 -34.89
N GLU A 96 15.23 6.74 -35.07
CA GLU A 96 13.99 6.64 -34.30
C GLU A 96 14.26 6.37 -32.82
N ARG A 97 15.16 5.44 -32.51
CA ARG A 97 15.62 5.16 -31.15
C ARG A 97 16.15 6.41 -30.47
N THR A 98 16.94 7.21 -31.19
CA THR A 98 17.52 8.45 -30.68
C THR A 98 16.44 9.50 -30.39
N VAL A 99 15.51 9.71 -31.32
CA VAL A 99 14.40 10.66 -31.16
C VAL A 99 13.50 10.24 -29.99
N ILE A 100 13.10 8.97 -29.92
CA ILE A 100 12.23 8.44 -28.84
C ILE A 100 12.93 8.52 -27.48
N ARG A 101 14.21 8.15 -27.42
CA ARG A 101 15.00 8.24 -26.18
C ARG A 101 15.02 9.65 -25.63
N MET A 102 15.36 10.62 -26.48
CA MET A 102 15.39 12.03 -26.09
C MET A 102 14.00 12.57 -25.78
N ARG A 103 12.96 12.17 -26.54
CA ARG A 103 11.61 12.70 -26.37
C ARG A 103 11.01 12.34 -25.01
N TYR A 104 11.23 11.11 -24.55
CA TYR A 104 10.63 10.58 -23.33
C TYR A 104 11.61 10.39 -22.17
N GLY A 105 12.88 10.80 -22.33
CA GLY A 105 13.89 10.69 -21.29
C GLY A 105 14.26 9.25 -20.92
N LEU A 106 14.27 8.35 -21.92
CA LEU A 106 14.54 6.93 -21.65
C LEU A 106 16.02 6.71 -21.27
N PHE A 107 16.29 5.67 -20.47
CA PHE A 107 17.64 5.26 -20.07
C PHE A 107 18.42 6.35 -19.29
N GLY A 108 17.73 7.08 -18.42
CA GLY A 108 18.33 8.12 -17.58
C GLY A 108 18.70 9.39 -18.33
N THR A 109 18.12 9.61 -19.51
CA THR A 109 18.27 10.86 -20.26
C THR A 109 17.17 11.84 -19.88
N LYS A 110 17.41 13.14 -20.07
CA LYS A 110 16.38 14.16 -19.87
C LYS A 110 15.42 14.15 -21.05
N GLU A 111 14.13 14.35 -20.78
CA GLU A 111 13.12 14.59 -21.80
C GLU A 111 13.33 15.92 -22.53
N HIS A 112 13.13 15.90 -23.84
CA HIS A 112 13.30 17.04 -24.73
C HIS A 112 12.06 17.26 -25.58
N THR A 113 11.77 18.52 -25.88
CA THR A 113 10.76 18.90 -26.86
C THR A 113 11.21 18.54 -28.27
N GLN A 114 10.26 18.37 -29.20
CA GLN A 114 10.60 18.15 -30.62
C GLN A 114 11.48 19.27 -31.20
N ARG A 115 11.35 20.51 -30.68
CA ARG A 115 12.13 21.66 -31.14
C ARG A 115 13.58 21.57 -30.65
N GLU A 116 13.78 21.23 -29.39
CA GLU A 116 15.13 21.00 -28.82
C GLU A 116 15.83 19.80 -29.49
N ILE A 117 15.08 18.73 -29.79
CA ILE A 117 15.60 17.57 -30.53
C ILE A 117 16.01 18.00 -31.95
N ALA A 118 15.18 18.78 -32.63
CA ALA A 118 15.45 19.30 -33.96
C ALA A 118 16.72 20.17 -34.00
N GLU A 119 16.85 21.07 -33.03
CA GLU A 119 18.04 21.92 -32.85
C GLU A 119 19.30 21.05 -32.62
N LYS A 120 19.22 20.01 -31.78
CA LYS A 120 20.35 19.11 -31.49
C LYS A 120 20.75 18.22 -32.67
N LEU A 121 19.78 17.76 -33.46
CA LEU A 121 20.00 16.86 -34.59
C LEU A 121 20.23 17.61 -35.92
N GLY A 122 20.11 18.94 -35.96
CA GLY A 122 20.30 19.74 -37.17
C GLY A 122 19.22 19.51 -38.24
N ILE A 123 18.01 19.13 -37.83
CA ILE A 123 16.88 18.85 -38.73
C ILE A 123 15.65 19.70 -38.37
N SER A 124 14.64 19.75 -39.24
CA SER A 124 13.44 20.51 -38.93
C SER A 124 12.58 19.84 -37.85
N ARG A 125 11.92 20.64 -37.01
CA ARG A 125 10.92 20.17 -36.03
C ARG A 125 9.84 19.28 -36.66
N SER A 126 9.39 19.63 -37.86
CA SER A 126 8.41 18.82 -38.60
C SER A 126 8.98 17.47 -39.04
N TYR A 127 10.29 17.37 -39.29
CA TYR A 127 10.92 16.08 -39.57
C TYR A 127 11.05 15.22 -38.31
N VAL A 128 11.44 15.80 -37.18
CA VAL A 128 11.40 15.11 -35.87
C VAL A 128 10.00 14.57 -35.55
N SER A 129 8.97 15.39 -35.75
CA SER A 129 7.56 14.96 -35.56
C SER A 129 7.19 13.75 -36.42
N ARG A 130 7.63 13.73 -37.68
CA ARG A 130 7.41 12.57 -38.57
C ARG A 130 8.18 11.32 -38.12
N ILE A 131 9.39 11.49 -37.61
CA ILE A 131 10.19 10.38 -37.05
C ILE A 131 9.51 9.82 -35.80
N GLU A 132 9.13 10.67 -34.85
CA GLU A 132 8.41 10.28 -33.63
C GLU A 132 7.11 9.54 -33.97
N LYS A 133 6.30 10.07 -34.90
CA LYS A 133 5.04 9.43 -35.31
C LYS A 133 5.25 8.04 -35.92
N ARG A 134 6.27 7.86 -36.77
CA ARG A 134 6.60 6.53 -37.33
C ARG A 134 7.12 5.58 -36.26
N ALA A 135 8.04 6.03 -35.41
CA ALA A 135 8.60 5.22 -34.35
C ALA A 135 7.52 4.71 -33.38
N VAL A 136 6.63 5.59 -32.93
CA VAL A 136 5.48 5.19 -32.09
C VAL A 136 4.56 4.22 -32.85
N GLY A 137 4.40 4.38 -34.17
CA GLY A 137 3.68 3.44 -35.01
C GLY A 137 4.30 2.04 -34.99
N HIS A 138 5.60 1.92 -35.27
CA HIS A 138 6.33 0.65 -35.26
C HIS A 138 6.29 -0.02 -33.88
N MET A 139 6.50 0.76 -32.81
CA MET A 139 6.41 0.24 -31.44
C MET A 139 5.00 -0.25 -31.11
N ARG A 140 3.96 0.44 -31.57
CA ARG A 140 2.57 0.04 -31.36
C ARG A 140 2.27 -1.27 -32.09
N GLU A 141 2.68 -1.39 -33.35
CA GLU A 141 2.50 -2.62 -34.13
C GLU A 141 3.19 -3.80 -33.44
N ALA A 142 4.45 -3.66 -33.06
CA ALA A 142 5.19 -4.69 -32.34
C ALA A 142 4.62 -5.03 -30.94
N PHE A 143 3.94 -4.08 -30.30
CA PHE A 143 3.32 -4.29 -28.99
C PHE A 143 2.03 -5.14 -29.07
N TYR A 144 1.20 -4.93 -30.11
CA TYR A 144 -0.06 -5.67 -30.29
C TYR A 144 0.07 -6.93 -31.15
N GLU A 145 1.05 -6.96 -32.05
CA GLU A 145 1.50 -8.15 -32.76
C GLU A 145 2.90 -8.53 -32.25
N PRO A 146 3.02 -8.97 -30.97
CA PRO A 146 4.29 -9.49 -30.49
C PRO A 146 4.63 -10.64 -31.43
N ALA A 147 5.73 -10.49 -32.17
CA ALA A 147 6.16 -11.45 -33.16
C ALA A 147 6.08 -12.84 -32.53
N GLY A 148 5.17 -13.67 -33.05
CA GLY A 148 5.05 -15.05 -32.63
C GLY A 148 6.38 -15.74 -32.86
N LYS A 149 7.20 -15.81 -31.82
CA LYS A 149 8.31 -16.74 -31.67
C LYS A 149 8.34 -17.23 -30.23
N ASP A 150 7.90 -18.47 -30.15
CA ASP A 150 8.18 -19.48 -29.15
C ASP A 150 7.27 -19.53 -27.91
N LEU A 151 6.38 -20.54 -27.98
CA LEU A 151 5.98 -21.52 -26.94
C LEU A 151 5.49 -20.99 -25.58
#